data_AF-A0A4U2YJS7-F1
#
_entry.id   AF-A0A4U2YJS7-F1
#
_cell.length_a   1.000
_cell.length_b   1.000
_cell.length_c   1.000
_cell.angle_alpha   90.00
_cell.angle_beta   90.00
_cell.angle_gamma   90.00
#
_symmetry.space_group_name_H-M   'P 1'
#
loop_
_entity.id
_entity.type
_entity.pdbx_description
1 polymer ?
#
loop_
_entity_poly.entity_id
_entity_poly.type
_entity_poly.pdbx_seq_one_letter_code
_entity_poly.pdbx_strand_id
1 'polypeptide(L)'
;MASVDQEIARIGFVADGELSTPMITASYEFDDDGVRLRVPYLPDDERGRWWKNDLFSMSPPTPAAPSPVPTELDYFDNDGRVGLIDCRAGRSWTRFGVAGVGLVHARYAVEDAGMATNYTKPNGMRSQIDGLAHWLGVSALKTVITYKRDPKTSDITAAGATSTTSTERVEDIPLARSMNLKATAYASGTGISSPEVTYRSIVFLETNGRSPRSWSDHLDNHKAVRDLLRVASWSLVSFQSHYAMSEKENLDHAGKSTPRWLTVRTGTTGIEEPTWTSRNRFLFTYADVGRVGVSRWLKIMKGYERGVRPLVHLLELKDATIDAHMAQLGIAVEAIGYQSLIDSGLTPGAANGKKLHQRINHLLSEVDGALPFSTTTFANDFADSYNSVKHANRAEVLPAVKREHIRQGVQMLRAWVAIKMGVKASVVKTRW
;
A
#
# COMPACT_ATOMS: atom_id res chain seq x y z
N MET A 1 3.71 -11.34 -18.03
CA MET A 1 4.98 -10.73 -17.59
C MET A 1 4.74 -9.25 -17.42
N ALA A 2 4.96 -8.73 -16.22
CA ALA A 2 5.29 -7.33 -16.00
C ALA A 2 6.48 -7.40 -15.05
N SER A 3 7.70 -7.32 -15.59
CA SER A 3 8.87 -6.98 -14.78
C SER A 3 8.77 -5.48 -14.55
N VAL A 4 8.51 -5.06 -13.32
CA VAL A 4 8.37 -3.63 -13.01
C VAL A 4 9.72 -3.17 -12.48
N ASP A 5 10.60 -2.90 -13.45
CA ASP A 5 11.75 -2.00 -13.38
C ASP A 5 12.06 -1.56 -14.84
N GLN A 6 11.01 -1.25 -15.59
CA GLN A 6 11.17 -0.49 -16.83
C GLN A 6 10.75 0.92 -16.51
N GLU A 7 11.73 1.82 -16.47
CA GLU A 7 11.48 3.21 -16.88
C GLU A 7 10.74 3.14 -18.21
N ILE A 8 9.45 3.46 -18.17
CA ILE A 8 8.64 3.48 -19.38
C ILE A 8 8.74 4.89 -19.90
N ALA A 9 9.34 5.06 -21.07
CA ALA A 9 9.29 6.30 -21.82
C ALA A 9 8.59 6.02 -23.17
N ARG A 10 7.41 6.59 -23.35
CA ARG A 10 6.61 6.46 -24.58
C ARG A 10 6.40 7.84 -25.20
N ILE A 11 6.33 7.91 -26.52
CA ILE A 11 6.03 9.14 -27.25
C ILE A 11 4.65 9.00 -27.86
N GLY A 12 3.82 10.03 -27.71
CA GLY A 12 2.44 9.98 -28.11
C GLY A 12 1.82 11.36 -28.13
N PHE A 13 0.49 11.38 -28.05
CA PHE A 13 -0.33 12.57 -28.19
C PHE A 13 -1.17 12.79 -26.93
N VAL A 14 -1.37 14.04 -26.53
CA VAL A 14 -2.19 14.43 -25.37
C VAL A 14 -3.38 15.24 -25.85
N ALA A 15 -4.57 14.93 -25.32
CA ALA A 15 -5.77 15.74 -25.41
C ALA A 15 -6.13 16.30 -24.03
N ASP A 16 -6.58 17.55 -24.00
CA ASP A 16 -6.91 18.33 -22.80
C ASP A 16 -8.36 18.12 -22.31
N GLY A 17 -8.90 16.92 -22.55
CA GLY A 17 -10.28 16.55 -22.20
C GLY A 17 -11.32 16.89 -23.27
N GLU A 18 -10.94 17.67 -24.28
CA GLU A 18 -11.74 17.96 -25.46
C GLU A 18 -11.05 17.36 -26.69
N LEU A 19 -11.67 16.39 -27.35
CA LEU A 19 -11.05 15.69 -28.49
C LEU A 19 -11.02 16.54 -29.77
N SER A 20 -11.73 17.67 -29.77
CA SER A 20 -11.72 18.63 -30.87
C SER A 20 -10.54 19.61 -30.82
N THR A 21 -9.80 19.69 -29.70
CA THR A 21 -8.58 20.50 -29.59
C THR A 21 -7.41 19.79 -30.29
N PRO A 22 -6.50 20.53 -30.96
CA PRO A 22 -5.32 19.92 -31.57
C PRO A 22 -4.46 19.18 -30.54
N MET A 23 -4.27 17.87 -30.76
CA MET A 23 -3.47 17.04 -29.87
C MET A 23 -2.01 17.49 -29.82
N ILE A 24 -1.37 17.28 -28.67
CA ILE A 24 0.01 17.72 -28.41
C ILE A 24 0.92 16.51 -28.39
N THR A 25 2.03 16.54 -29.12
CA THR A 25 3.06 15.51 -28.90
C THR A 25 3.65 15.65 -27.50
N ALA A 26 3.72 14.56 -26.75
CA ALA A 26 4.34 14.53 -25.42
C ALA A 26 5.08 13.21 -25.21
N SER A 27 6.06 13.19 -24.28
CA SER A 27 6.57 11.94 -23.74
C SER A 27 5.82 11.59 -22.45
N TYR A 28 5.37 10.35 -22.34
CA TYR A 28 4.83 9.74 -21.12
C TYR A 28 5.92 8.95 -20.42
N GLU A 29 6.13 9.25 -19.14
CA GLU A 29 7.18 8.67 -18.31
C GLU A 29 6.58 8.08 -17.02
N PHE A 30 7.02 6.88 -16.66
CA PHE A 30 6.75 6.28 -15.36
C PHE A 30 8.01 5.64 -14.77
N ASP A 31 8.42 6.16 -13.61
CA ASP A 31 9.61 5.78 -12.84
C ASP A 31 9.38 6.06 -11.34
N ASP A 32 10.46 6.07 -10.55
CA ASP A 32 10.45 6.33 -9.10
C ASP A 32 9.83 7.69 -8.72
N ASP A 33 9.91 8.70 -9.59
CA ASP A 33 9.28 10.01 -9.38
C ASP A 33 7.78 10.00 -9.71
N GLY A 34 7.26 8.89 -10.22
CA GLY A 34 5.86 8.67 -10.55
C GLY A 34 5.51 8.91 -12.01
N VAL A 35 4.26 9.29 -12.28
CA VAL A 35 3.74 9.46 -13.64
C VAL A 35 3.95 10.90 -14.10
N ARG A 36 4.62 11.07 -15.24
CA ARG A 36 5.00 12.38 -15.78
C ARG A 36 4.70 12.47 -17.28
N LEU A 37 4.31 13.66 -17.73
CA LEU A 37 4.36 14.05 -19.14
C LEU A 37 5.43 15.12 -19.35
N ARG A 38 6.23 15.00 -20.41
CA ARG A 38 7.02 16.11 -20.94
C ARG A 38 6.36 16.64 -22.20
N VAL A 39 5.96 17.90 -22.15
CA VAL A 39 5.18 18.55 -23.20
C VAL A 39 6.03 19.67 -23.82
N PRO A 40 6.55 19.50 -25.05
CA PRO A 40 7.15 20.59 -25.78
C PRO A 40 6.09 21.64 -26.15
N TYR A 41 6.45 22.92 -26.06
CA TYR A 41 5.60 24.03 -26.48
C TYR A 41 6.41 25.15 -27.12
N LEU A 42 5.79 25.89 -28.04
CA LEU A 42 6.39 27.07 -28.67
C LEU A 42 6.02 28.36 -27.89
N PRO A 43 6.76 29.46 -28.04
CA PRO A 43 6.49 30.72 -27.33
C PRO A 43 5.04 31.24 -27.49
N ASP A 44 4.47 31.07 -28.69
CA ASP A 44 3.12 31.50 -29.05
C ASP A 44 2.05 30.40 -28.82
N ASP A 45 2.46 29.25 -28.27
CA ASP A 45 1.52 28.19 -27.92
C ASP A 45 0.71 28.61 -26.69
N GLU A 46 -0.61 28.69 -26.86
CA GLU A 46 -1.57 28.96 -25.80
C GLU A 46 -1.42 28.03 -24.59
N ARG A 47 -0.89 26.82 -24.78
CA ARG A 47 -0.66 25.81 -23.74
C ARG A 47 0.63 26.03 -22.97
N GLY A 48 1.55 26.87 -23.48
CA GLY A 48 2.65 27.40 -22.68
C GLY A 48 2.17 28.12 -21.40
N ARG A 49 0.88 28.53 -21.35
CA ARG A 49 0.22 29.07 -20.16
C ARG A 49 0.15 28.10 -18.97
N TRP A 50 0.19 26.78 -19.20
CA TRP A 50 0.20 25.77 -18.14
C TRP A 50 1.34 25.95 -17.12
N TRP A 51 2.44 26.58 -17.54
CA TRP A 51 3.64 26.80 -16.71
C TRP A 51 4.05 28.26 -16.56
N LYS A 52 3.23 29.22 -17.02
CA LYS A 52 3.50 30.64 -16.83
C LYS A 52 3.03 31.05 -15.42
N ASN A 53 3.99 31.36 -14.54
CA ASN A 53 3.70 32.03 -13.27
C ASN A 53 3.52 33.53 -13.52
N ASP A 54 2.52 34.13 -12.87
CA ASP A 54 2.13 35.55 -12.96
C ASP A 54 3.24 36.56 -12.57
N LEU A 55 4.37 36.08 -12.05
CA LEU A 55 5.46 36.90 -11.49
C LEU A 55 6.29 37.70 -12.51
N PHE A 56 6.21 37.41 -13.81
CA PHE A 56 6.95 38.13 -14.85
C PHE A 56 6.05 38.86 -15.87
N SER A 57 4.74 38.95 -15.61
CA SER A 57 3.86 39.76 -16.45
C SER A 57 4.06 41.24 -16.14
N MET A 58 4.77 41.97 -17.01
CA MET A 58 4.76 43.45 -16.99
C MET A 58 3.48 44.04 -17.61
N SER A 59 2.53 43.18 -18.03
CA SER A 59 1.23 43.60 -18.53
C SER A 59 0.20 43.61 -17.39
N PRO A 60 -0.72 44.59 -17.34
CA PRO A 60 -1.81 44.58 -16.38
C PRO A 60 -2.58 43.24 -16.47
N PRO A 61 -3.14 42.72 -15.36
CA PRO A 61 -3.85 41.45 -15.37
C PRO A 61 -5.01 41.51 -16.37
N THR A 62 -4.83 40.86 -17.52
CA THR A 62 -5.93 40.55 -18.44
C THR A 62 -6.91 39.61 -17.73
N PRO A 63 -8.23 39.72 -17.94
CA PRO A 63 -9.22 38.82 -17.33
C PRO A 63 -9.06 37.33 -17.69
N ALA A 64 -8.15 36.98 -18.62
CA ALA A 64 -7.69 35.63 -18.86
C ALA A 64 -6.47 35.31 -17.97
N ALA A 65 -6.72 34.96 -16.71
CA ALA A 65 -5.74 34.28 -15.87
C ALA A 65 -5.15 33.06 -16.62
N PRO A 66 -3.91 32.61 -16.32
CA PRO A 66 -3.36 31.40 -16.93
C PRO A 66 -4.31 30.22 -16.67
N SER A 67 -4.77 29.56 -17.75
CA SER A 67 -5.54 28.33 -17.61
C SER A 67 -4.64 27.27 -16.95
N PRO A 68 -4.98 26.78 -15.75
CA PRO A 68 -4.20 25.74 -15.11
C PRO A 68 -4.21 24.48 -15.97
N VAL A 69 -3.19 23.64 -15.82
CA VAL A 69 -3.20 22.28 -16.38
C VAL A 69 -4.53 21.61 -15.99
N PRO A 70 -5.31 21.07 -16.94
CA PRO A 70 -6.52 20.31 -16.63
C PRO A 70 -6.21 19.17 -15.67
N THR A 71 -7.10 18.91 -14.73
CA THR A 71 -6.93 17.82 -13.75
C THR A 71 -7.00 16.43 -14.38
N GLU A 72 -7.60 16.33 -15.56
CA GLU A 72 -7.74 15.13 -16.36
C GLU A 72 -7.14 15.37 -17.74
N LEU A 73 -6.25 14.48 -18.17
CA LEU A 73 -5.68 14.48 -19.52
C LEU A 73 -5.79 13.07 -20.11
N ASP A 74 -5.97 12.99 -21.41
CA ASP A 74 -5.94 11.73 -22.13
C ASP A 74 -4.70 11.66 -23.00
N TYR A 75 -3.91 10.61 -22.83
CA TYR A 75 -2.70 10.36 -23.59
C TYR A 75 -2.90 9.16 -24.52
N PHE A 76 -2.31 9.21 -25.71
CA PHE A 76 -2.49 8.21 -26.77
C PHE A 76 -1.13 7.86 -27.37
N ASP A 77 -0.78 6.58 -27.40
CA ASP A 77 0.38 6.07 -28.11
C ASP A 77 0.06 4.77 -28.87
N ASN A 78 1.09 4.05 -29.30
CA ASN A 78 0.95 2.78 -30.00
C ASN A 78 0.57 1.60 -29.08
N ASP A 79 0.72 1.74 -27.76
CA ASP A 79 0.31 0.71 -26.79
C ASP A 79 -1.16 0.88 -26.42
N GLY A 80 -1.68 2.11 -26.47
CA GLY A 80 -3.10 2.39 -26.26
C GLY A 80 -3.37 3.78 -25.72
N ARG A 81 -4.54 3.94 -25.10
CA ARG A 81 -4.93 5.17 -24.41
C ARG A 81 -4.58 5.09 -22.94
N VAL A 82 -4.13 6.20 -22.36
CA VAL A 82 -3.86 6.34 -20.92
C VAL A 82 -4.65 7.51 -20.37
N GLY A 83 -5.50 7.24 -19.38
CA GLY A 83 -6.23 8.27 -18.65
C GLY A 83 -5.38 8.79 -17.49
N LEU A 84 -5.04 10.09 -17.50
CA LEU A 84 -4.20 10.73 -16.49
C LEU A 84 -5.07 11.54 -15.52
N ILE A 85 -4.93 11.28 -14.23
CA ILE A 85 -5.84 11.78 -13.18
C ILE A 85 -5.10 12.61 -12.12
N ASP A 86 -5.72 13.70 -11.67
CA ASP A 86 -5.16 14.70 -10.75
C ASP A 86 -3.82 15.24 -11.27
N CYS A 87 -3.86 15.69 -12.53
CA CYS A 87 -2.75 16.30 -13.23
C CYS A 87 -2.43 17.70 -12.67
N ARG A 88 -1.13 18.00 -12.54
CA ARG A 88 -0.63 19.27 -12.00
C ARG A 88 0.58 19.75 -12.78
N ALA A 89 0.69 21.06 -12.95
CA ALA A 89 1.88 21.68 -13.52
C ALA A 89 3.11 21.39 -12.65
N GLY A 90 4.14 20.84 -13.27
CA GLY A 90 5.49 20.72 -12.73
C GLY A 90 6.36 21.89 -13.16
N ARG A 91 7.67 21.66 -13.23
CA ARG A 91 8.63 22.65 -13.73
C ARG A 91 8.51 22.80 -15.25
N SER A 92 8.88 23.96 -15.77
CA SER A 92 9.14 24.16 -17.18
C SER A 92 10.54 24.71 -17.41
N TRP A 93 11.08 24.41 -18.59
CA TRP A 93 12.32 24.96 -19.09
C TRP A 93 12.03 25.66 -20.40
N THR A 94 12.46 26.91 -20.53
CA THR A 94 12.29 27.67 -21.77
C THR A 94 13.64 28.20 -22.25
N ARG A 95 13.88 28.09 -23.55
CA ARG A 95 14.86 28.96 -24.21
C ARG A 95 14.09 30.11 -24.83
N PHE A 96 14.35 31.33 -24.33
CA PHE A 96 13.68 32.55 -24.77
C PHE A 96 13.63 32.65 -26.30
N GLY A 97 12.42 32.80 -26.85
CA GLY A 97 12.18 32.96 -28.28
C GLY A 97 12.29 31.70 -29.15
N VAL A 98 12.49 30.51 -28.57
CA VAL A 98 12.67 29.27 -29.35
C VAL A 98 11.59 28.23 -29.05
N ALA A 99 11.71 27.55 -27.91
CA ALA A 99 10.81 26.48 -27.47
C ALA A 99 10.99 26.25 -25.97
N GLY A 100 9.97 25.69 -25.34
CA GLY A 100 10.02 25.21 -23.98
C GLY A 100 9.60 23.75 -23.88
N VAL A 101 9.92 23.15 -22.74
CA VAL A 101 9.40 21.85 -22.31
C VAL A 101 8.81 22.02 -20.93
N GLY A 102 7.55 21.67 -20.78
CA GLY A 102 6.84 21.71 -19.52
C GLY A 102 6.56 20.31 -18.98
N LEU A 103 6.63 20.15 -17.65
CA LEU A 103 6.27 18.91 -16.98
C LEU A 103 4.82 18.94 -16.50
N VAL A 104 4.09 17.86 -16.72
CA VAL A 104 2.84 17.58 -16.00
C VAL A 104 3.04 16.36 -15.12
N HIS A 105 2.68 16.45 -13.84
CA HIS A 105 2.64 15.31 -12.94
C HIS A 105 1.21 14.81 -12.83
N ALA A 106 0.98 13.52 -13.09
CA ALA A 106 -0.30 12.88 -12.83
C ALA A 106 -0.19 12.05 -11.55
N ARG A 107 -1.22 12.06 -10.71
CA ARG A 107 -1.23 11.21 -9.51
C ARG A 107 -1.44 9.74 -9.88
N TYR A 108 -2.29 9.50 -10.87
CA TYR A 108 -2.62 8.18 -11.38
C TYR A 108 -2.63 8.18 -12.91
N ALA A 109 -2.09 7.12 -13.50
CA ALA A 109 -2.30 6.77 -14.91
C ALA A 109 -3.12 5.49 -14.96
N VAL A 110 -4.24 5.49 -15.69
CA VAL A 110 -5.05 4.30 -15.94
C VAL A 110 -4.82 3.85 -17.38
N GLU A 111 -4.09 2.75 -17.54
CA GLU A 111 -3.75 2.18 -18.85
C GLU A 111 -5.00 1.59 -19.51
N ASP A 112 -5.14 1.75 -20.82
CA ASP A 112 -6.28 1.34 -21.65
C ASP A 112 -7.64 1.97 -21.27
N ALA A 113 -7.60 3.08 -20.51
CA ALA A 113 -8.80 3.81 -20.14
C ALA A 113 -9.48 4.38 -21.37
N GLY A 114 -10.80 4.19 -21.46
CA GLY A 114 -11.63 4.80 -22.49
C GLY A 114 -11.67 6.32 -22.36
N MET A 115 -11.72 6.89 -21.16
CA MET A 115 -11.49 8.31 -20.88
C MET A 115 -10.96 8.53 -19.46
N ALA A 116 -10.07 9.50 -19.26
CA ALA A 116 -9.61 9.90 -17.93
C ALA A 116 -10.78 10.22 -16.97
N THR A 117 -11.79 10.95 -17.44
CA THR A 117 -12.96 11.37 -16.65
C THR A 117 -13.80 10.21 -16.10
N ASN A 118 -13.68 9.00 -16.67
CA ASN A 118 -14.32 7.80 -16.15
C ASN A 118 -13.66 7.27 -14.86
N TYR A 119 -12.43 7.71 -14.58
CA TYR A 119 -11.60 7.28 -13.47
C TYR A 119 -11.25 8.40 -12.48
N THR A 120 -11.78 9.62 -12.63
CA THR A 120 -11.67 10.66 -11.59
C THR A 120 -12.20 10.16 -10.24
N LYS A 121 -13.27 9.36 -10.28
CA LYS A 121 -13.81 8.61 -9.14
C LYS A 121 -14.10 7.17 -9.59
N PRO A 122 -13.23 6.18 -9.33
CA PRO A 122 -13.50 4.81 -9.69
C PRO A 122 -14.64 4.21 -8.84
N ASN A 123 -15.30 3.17 -9.38
CA ASN A 123 -16.27 2.36 -8.63
C ASN A 123 -15.55 1.30 -7.78
N GLY A 124 -14.42 0.79 -8.26
CA GLY A 124 -13.64 -0.24 -7.57
C GLY A 124 -12.14 -0.08 -7.74
N MET A 125 -11.41 -0.62 -6.77
CA MET A 125 -9.95 -0.72 -6.80
C MET A 125 -9.52 -2.12 -6.39
N ARG A 126 -8.49 -2.65 -7.06
CA ARG A 126 -7.76 -3.84 -6.66
C ARG A 126 -6.31 -3.50 -6.40
N SER A 127 -5.74 -4.14 -5.38
CA SER A 127 -4.30 -4.10 -5.15
C SER A 127 -3.77 -5.50 -4.90
N GLN A 128 -2.64 -5.81 -5.52
CA GLN A 128 -1.84 -6.95 -5.10
C GLN A 128 -0.92 -6.48 -3.98
N ILE A 129 -0.94 -7.19 -2.85
CA ILE A 129 -0.11 -6.88 -1.68
C ILE A 129 0.76 -8.08 -1.39
N ASP A 130 2.05 -7.83 -1.17
CA ASP A 130 2.98 -8.89 -0.84
C ASP A 130 2.56 -9.64 0.44
N GLY A 131 2.77 -10.96 0.47
CA GLY A 131 2.37 -11.79 1.62
C GLY A 131 0.85 -11.94 1.88
N LEU A 132 -0.05 -11.25 1.14
CA LEU A 132 -1.50 -11.31 1.39
C LEU A 132 -2.07 -12.73 1.26
N ALA A 133 -1.69 -13.45 0.21
CA ALA A 133 -2.10 -14.84 0.00
C ALA A 133 -1.65 -15.75 1.16
N HIS A 134 -0.43 -15.54 1.65
CA HIS A 134 0.12 -16.29 2.79
C HIS A 134 -0.61 -15.98 4.10
N TRP A 135 -0.97 -14.72 4.34
CA TRP A 135 -1.71 -14.31 5.53
C TRP A 135 -3.14 -14.86 5.55
N LEU A 136 -3.78 -14.92 4.38
CA LEU A 136 -5.11 -15.52 4.21
C LEU A 136 -5.07 -17.05 4.24
N GLY A 137 -3.92 -17.66 3.91
CA GLY A 137 -3.76 -19.11 3.79
C GLY A 137 -4.43 -19.67 2.54
N VAL A 138 -4.41 -18.92 1.44
CA VAL A 138 -5.24 -19.18 0.26
C VAL A 138 -4.39 -19.24 -1.01
N SER A 139 -4.73 -20.19 -1.88
CA SER A 139 -4.16 -20.34 -3.22
C SER A 139 -5.27 -20.73 -4.20
N ALA A 140 -5.30 -20.11 -5.37
CA ALA A 140 -6.14 -20.51 -6.49
C ALA A 140 -5.54 -21.68 -7.30
N LEU A 141 -4.35 -22.16 -6.88
CA LEU A 141 -3.68 -23.31 -7.44
C LEU A 141 -3.62 -24.44 -6.41
N LYS A 142 -3.88 -25.65 -6.86
CA LYS A 142 -3.65 -26.88 -6.11
C LYS A 142 -2.72 -27.78 -6.91
N THR A 143 -1.63 -28.20 -6.27
CA THR A 143 -0.67 -29.12 -6.86
C THR A 143 -0.66 -30.43 -6.09
N VAL A 144 -0.85 -31.53 -6.80
CA VAL A 144 -0.77 -32.89 -6.27
C VAL A 144 0.39 -33.61 -6.95
N ILE A 145 1.33 -34.11 -6.15
CA ILE A 145 2.45 -34.92 -6.64
C ILE A 145 2.18 -36.38 -6.29
N THR A 146 2.07 -37.22 -7.30
CA THR A 146 1.86 -38.66 -7.16
C THR A 146 3.14 -39.39 -7.55
N TYR A 147 3.67 -40.20 -6.64
CA TYR A 147 4.83 -41.04 -6.89
C TYR A 147 4.39 -42.45 -7.30
N LYS A 148 4.91 -42.96 -8.41
CA LYS A 148 4.75 -44.36 -8.78
C LYS A 148 5.67 -45.23 -7.91
N ARG A 149 5.08 -46.17 -7.16
CA ARG A 149 5.83 -47.21 -6.44
C ARG A 149 6.07 -48.42 -7.31
N ASP A 150 7.22 -49.05 -7.13
CA ASP A 150 7.46 -50.38 -7.67
C ASP A 150 6.52 -51.39 -6.98
N PRO A 151 5.69 -52.13 -7.73
CA PRO A 151 4.76 -53.12 -7.17
C PRO A 151 5.45 -54.27 -6.42
N LYS A 152 6.74 -54.54 -6.68
CA LYS A 152 7.48 -55.67 -6.12
C LYS A 152 8.32 -55.33 -4.90
N THR A 153 8.89 -54.12 -4.84
CA THR A 153 9.78 -53.72 -3.73
C THR A 153 9.15 -52.69 -2.80
N SER A 154 8.01 -52.10 -3.18
CA SER A 154 7.39 -50.95 -2.49
C SER A 154 8.25 -49.69 -2.46
N ASP A 155 9.39 -49.67 -3.15
CA ASP A 155 10.27 -48.51 -3.23
C ASP A 155 9.68 -47.42 -4.13
N ILE A 156 9.94 -46.17 -3.76
CA ILE A 156 9.63 -45.01 -4.60
C ILE A 156 10.63 -45.02 -5.75
N THR A 157 10.16 -45.35 -6.96
CA THR A 157 11.01 -45.23 -8.14
C THR A 157 11.21 -43.75 -8.46
N ALA A 158 12.46 -43.30 -8.57
CA ALA A 158 12.79 -41.93 -8.99
C ALA A 158 12.25 -41.60 -10.42
N ALA A 159 11.84 -42.63 -11.17
CA ALA A 159 11.45 -42.55 -12.57
C ALA A 159 9.96 -42.24 -12.84
N GLY A 160 9.16 -41.86 -11.84
CA GLY A 160 7.74 -41.63 -12.09
C GLY A 160 7.02 -40.79 -11.04
N ALA A 161 7.39 -39.52 -10.90
CA ALA A 161 6.54 -38.54 -10.24
C ALA A 161 5.65 -37.84 -11.28
N THR A 162 4.32 -37.90 -11.09
CA THR A 162 3.38 -37.07 -11.85
C THR A 162 2.98 -35.90 -10.96
N SER A 163 3.22 -34.67 -11.42
CA SER A 163 2.72 -33.46 -10.78
C SER A 163 1.54 -32.92 -11.57
N THR A 164 0.37 -32.85 -10.94
CA THR A 164 -0.83 -32.26 -11.52
C THR A 164 -1.14 -30.97 -10.79
N THR A 165 -1.12 -29.85 -11.52
CA THR A 165 -1.54 -28.54 -11.01
C THR A 165 -2.87 -28.16 -11.64
N SER A 166 -3.88 -27.91 -10.81
CA SER A 166 -5.21 -27.49 -11.23
C SER A 166 -5.54 -26.11 -10.69
N THR A 167 -6.31 -25.35 -11.48
CA THR A 167 -6.90 -24.08 -11.04
C THR A 167 -8.19 -24.37 -10.28
N GLU A 168 -8.34 -23.84 -9.08
CA GLU A 168 -9.57 -23.95 -8.30
C GLU A 168 -10.24 -22.58 -8.19
N ARG A 169 -11.57 -22.55 -8.30
CA ARG A 169 -12.33 -21.33 -8.01
C ARG A 169 -12.33 -21.14 -6.50
N VAL A 170 -11.68 -20.07 -6.05
CA VAL A 170 -11.72 -19.64 -4.66
C VAL A 170 -12.86 -18.66 -4.48
N GLU A 171 -13.70 -18.87 -3.46
CA GLU A 171 -14.74 -17.91 -3.12
C GLU A 171 -14.13 -16.61 -2.58
N ASP A 172 -14.78 -15.48 -2.89
CA ASP A 172 -14.37 -14.17 -2.37
C ASP A 172 -14.38 -14.18 -0.84
N ILE A 173 -13.30 -13.69 -0.23
CA ILE A 173 -13.13 -13.68 1.23
C ILE A 173 -13.51 -12.30 1.76
N PRO A 174 -14.66 -12.15 2.44
CA PRO A 174 -15.08 -10.85 2.94
C PRO A 174 -14.23 -10.43 4.14
N LEU A 175 -13.52 -9.30 4.03
CA LEU A 175 -12.61 -8.81 5.06
C LEU A 175 -13.24 -7.74 5.96
N ALA A 176 -14.06 -6.84 5.39
CA ALA A 176 -14.84 -5.88 6.15
C ALA A 176 -16.15 -5.54 5.42
N ARG A 177 -17.01 -4.71 6.03
CA ARG A 177 -18.18 -4.13 5.34
C ARG A 177 -17.87 -2.79 4.69
N SER A 178 -16.90 -2.06 5.23
CA SER A 178 -16.47 -0.77 4.65
C SER A 178 -16.02 -0.99 3.21
N MET A 179 -16.58 -0.23 2.28
CA MET A 179 -16.24 -0.29 0.85
C MET A 179 -16.35 -1.70 0.22
N ASN A 180 -17.16 -2.58 0.80
CA ASN A 180 -17.25 -4.00 0.42
C ASN A 180 -15.87 -4.69 0.35
N LEU A 181 -14.97 -4.36 1.28
CA LEU A 181 -13.59 -4.85 1.31
C LEU A 181 -13.54 -6.38 1.38
N LYS A 182 -12.89 -6.99 0.38
CA LYS A 182 -12.74 -8.45 0.25
C LYS A 182 -11.41 -8.81 -0.40
N ALA A 183 -11.01 -10.07 -0.29
CA ALA A 183 -9.93 -10.63 -1.08
C ALA A 183 -10.48 -11.56 -2.17
N THR A 184 -9.90 -11.51 -3.37
CA THR A 184 -10.27 -12.34 -4.52
C THR A 184 -9.02 -13.03 -5.05
N ALA A 185 -9.11 -14.32 -5.37
CA ALA A 185 -7.97 -15.10 -5.81
C ALA A 185 -8.19 -15.65 -7.22
N TYR A 186 -7.16 -15.54 -8.06
CA TYR A 186 -7.18 -15.97 -9.46
C TYR A 186 -5.94 -16.78 -9.77
N ALA A 187 -6.11 -17.83 -10.57
CA ALA A 187 -5.01 -18.52 -11.19
C ALA A 187 -4.65 -17.81 -12.51
N SER A 188 -3.35 -17.66 -12.75
CA SER A 188 -2.77 -17.20 -14.02
C SER A 188 -1.75 -18.22 -14.47
N GLY A 189 -1.60 -18.42 -15.77
CA GLY A 189 -0.65 -19.37 -16.35
C GLY A 189 -0.04 -18.81 -17.63
N THR A 190 1.19 -19.19 -17.96
CA THR A 190 1.71 -19.00 -19.31
C THR A 190 0.93 -19.90 -20.29
N GLY A 191 0.74 -19.44 -21.52
CA GLY A 191 -0.06 -20.14 -22.53
C GLY A 191 0.51 -21.53 -22.88
N ILE A 192 -0.36 -22.37 -23.45
CA ILE A 192 -0.13 -23.80 -23.75
C ILE A 192 1.03 -24.03 -24.75
N SER A 193 1.48 -22.98 -25.44
CA SER A 193 2.51 -23.02 -26.48
C SER A 193 3.94 -22.73 -25.99
N SER A 194 4.15 -22.49 -24.70
CA SER A 194 5.48 -22.24 -24.15
C SER A 194 6.13 -23.55 -23.67
N PRO A 195 7.43 -23.79 -23.97
CA PRO A 195 8.17 -24.91 -23.37
C PRO A 195 8.32 -24.75 -21.85
N GLU A 196 8.15 -23.53 -21.33
CA GLU A 196 8.08 -23.24 -19.91
C GLU A 196 6.66 -22.86 -19.49
N VAL A 197 6.10 -23.63 -18.55
CA VAL A 197 4.78 -23.36 -17.98
C VAL A 197 4.93 -22.84 -16.55
N THR A 198 4.56 -21.59 -16.32
CA THR A 198 4.49 -21.00 -14.98
C THR A 198 3.03 -20.79 -14.60
N TYR A 199 2.60 -21.39 -13.50
CA TYR A 199 1.31 -21.10 -12.87
C TYR A 199 1.51 -20.17 -11.67
N ARG A 200 0.65 -19.15 -11.54
CA ARG A 200 0.64 -18.19 -10.44
C ARG A 200 -0.74 -18.13 -9.80
N SER A 201 -0.78 -18.15 -8.47
CA SER A 201 -1.97 -17.78 -7.72
C SER A 201 -1.83 -16.31 -7.32
N ILE A 202 -2.68 -15.45 -7.85
CA ILE A 202 -2.68 -14.01 -7.56
C ILE A 202 -3.86 -13.71 -6.64
N VAL A 203 -3.60 -13.05 -5.52
CA VAL A 203 -4.65 -12.62 -4.58
C VAL A 203 -4.70 -11.09 -4.59
N PHE A 204 -5.85 -10.55 -4.94
CA PHE A 204 -6.13 -9.12 -4.89
C PHE A 204 -6.92 -8.78 -3.64
N LEU A 205 -6.54 -7.68 -3.00
CA LEU A 205 -7.43 -6.93 -2.13
C LEU A 205 -8.34 -6.07 -3.00
N GLU A 206 -9.65 -6.16 -2.82
CA GLU A 206 -10.65 -5.43 -3.60
C GLU A 206 -11.54 -4.58 -2.70
N THR A 207 -11.75 -3.34 -3.12
CA THR A 207 -12.86 -2.49 -2.69
C THR A 207 -13.76 -2.23 -3.89
N ASN A 208 -15.07 -2.28 -3.69
CA ASN A 208 -16.04 -2.13 -4.76
C ASN A 208 -17.35 -1.54 -4.23
N GLY A 209 -17.73 -0.38 -4.74
CA GLY A 209 -18.95 0.31 -4.38
C GLY A 209 -19.83 0.59 -5.59
N ARG A 210 -21.16 0.52 -5.40
CA ARG A 210 -22.15 0.93 -6.41
C ARG A 210 -22.05 2.42 -6.77
N SER A 211 -21.54 3.23 -5.85
CA SER A 211 -21.34 4.67 -6.09
C SER A 211 -19.85 4.94 -6.27
N PRO A 212 -19.47 5.70 -7.31
CA PRO A 212 -18.10 6.18 -7.49
C PRO A 212 -17.55 6.86 -6.23
N ARG A 213 -16.30 6.55 -5.87
CA ARG A 213 -15.62 7.11 -4.69
C ARG A 213 -14.28 7.73 -5.05
N SER A 214 -13.74 8.52 -4.13
CA SER A 214 -12.40 9.09 -4.32
C SER A 214 -11.34 7.99 -4.28
N TRP A 215 -10.24 8.19 -4.98
CA TRP A 215 -9.08 7.30 -4.90
C TRP A 215 -8.60 7.09 -3.45
N SER A 216 -8.62 8.13 -2.62
CA SER A 216 -8.27 8.04 -1.20
C SER A 216 -9.19 7.09 -0.41
N ASP A 217 -10.50 7.10 -0.67
CA ASP A 217 -11.43 6.20 0.04
C ASP A 217 -11.08 4.72 -0.18
N HIS A 218 -10.65 4.38 -1.39
CA HIS A 218 -10.17 3.04 -1.74
C HIS A 218 -8.79 2.78 -1.13
N LEU A 219 -7.82 3.65 -1.41
CA LEU A 219 -6.43 3.50 -1.00
C LEU A 219 -6.25 3.42 0.51
N ASP A 220 -7.03 4.14 1.30
CA ASP A 220 -6.92 4.12 2.76
C ASP A 220 -7.26 2.74 3.34
N ASN A 221 -8.26 2.05 2.79
CA ASN A 221 -8.57 0.67 3.17
C ASN A 221 -7.45 -0.28 2.76
N HIS A 222 -6.87 -0.07 1.58
CA HIS A 222 -5.81 -0.92 1.05
C HIS A 222 -4.50 -0.75 1.83
N LYS A 223 -4.12 0.50 2.14
CA LYS A 223 -2.99 0.85 3.00
C LYS A 223 -3.17 0.29 4.40
N ALA A 224 -4.38 0.40 4.96
CA ALA A 224 -4.67 -0.20 6.27
C ALA A 224 -4.45 -1.72 6.27
N VAL A 225 -4.89 -2.46 5.24
CA VAL A 225 -4.61 -3.91 5.17
C VAL A 225 -3.13 -4.20 4.95
N ARG A 226 -2.42 -3.44 4.12
CA ARG A 226 -0.96 -3.58 3.97
C ARG A 226 -0.26 -3.39 5.32
N ASP A 227 -0.63 -2.34 6.04
CA ASP A 227 -0.04 -2.02 7.35
C ASP A 227 -0.40 -3.08 8.42
N LEU A 228 -1.57 -3.72 8.30
CA LEU A 228 -1.89 -4.90 9.10
C LEU A 228 -0.88 -6.02 8.86
N LEU A 229 -0.57 -6.33 7.60
CA LEU A 229 0.41 -7.36 7.25
C LEU A 229 1.80 -7.00 7.76
N ARG A 230 2.18 -5.71 7.70
CA ARG A 230 3.43 -5.19 8.29
C ARG A 230 3.48 -5.41 9.79
N VAL A 231 2.41 -5.12 10.54
CA VAL A 231 2.35 -5.39 11.99
C VAL A 231 2.35 -6.90 12.29
N ALA A 232 1.60 -7.68 11.53
CA ALA A 232 1.47 -9.12 11.73
C ALA A 232 2.81 -9.83 11.47
N SER A 233 3.55 -9.46 10.43
CA SER A 233 4.84 -10.09 10.06
C SER A 233 6.07 -9.41 10.66
N TRP A 234 5.95 -8.14 11.06
CA TRP A 234 7.08 -7.23 11.34
C TRP A 234 8.13 -7.21 10.23
N SER A 235 7.65 -7.07 8.99
CA SER A 235 8.50 -6.92 7.81
C SER A 235 7.92 -5.85 6.89
N LEU A 236 8.76 -5.29 6.03
CA LEU A 236 8.30 -4.45 4.93
C LEU A 236 7.38 -5.28 4.03
N VAL A 237 6.21 -4.72 3.76
CA VAL A 237 5.22 -5.29 2.85
C VAL A 237 4.80 -4.17 1.92
N SER A 238 4.93 -4.41 0.63
CA SER A 238 4.71 -3.41 -0.41
C SER A 238 3.53 -3.80 -1.30
N PHE A 239 3.01 -2.81 -2.03
CA PHE A 239 2.07 -3.09 -3.11
C PHE A 239 2.85 -3.61 -4.31
N GLN A 240 2.27 -4.55 -5.06
CA GLN A 240 2.90 -5.10 -6.27
C GLN A 240 2.23 -4.58 -7.54
N SER A 241 0.94 -4.23 -7.45
CA SER A 241 0.19 -3.67 -8.57
C SER A 241 -1.12 -3.08 -8.06
N HIS A 242 -1.67 -2.15 -8.84
CA HIS A 242 -3.00 -1.59 -8.64
C HIS A 242 -3.82 -1.69 -9.93
N TYR A 243 -5.12 -1.88 -9.75
CA TYR A 243 -6.10 -1.82 -10.83
C TYR A 243 -7.31 -1.00 -10.40
N ALA A 244 -7.95 -0.34 -11.35
CA ALA A 244 -9.18 0.39 -11.12
C ALA A 244 -10.28 -0.08 -12.08
N MET A 245 -11.51 0.11 -11.64
CA MET A 245 -12.70 -0.23 -12.41
C MET A 245 -13.69 0.93 -12.36
N SER A 246 -14.27 1.21 -13.52
CA SER A 246 -15.37 2.15 -13.71
C SER A 246 -16.52 1.40 -14.37
N GLU A 247 -17.73 1.54 -13.83
CA GLU A 247 -18.91 0.89 -14.41
C GLU A 247 -19.24 1.42 -15.82
N LYS A 248 -18.75 2.62 -16.15
CA LYS A 248 -18.87 3.23 -17.48
C LYS A 248 -18.06 2.52 -18.56
N GLU A 249 -17.11 1.67 -18.17
CA GLU A 249 -16.21 0.94 -19.08
C GLU A 249 -16.30 -0.57 -18.89
N ASN A 250 -17.42 -1.06 -18.36
CA ASN A 250 -17.66 -2.50 -18.29
C ASN A 250 -17.63 -3.15 -19.69
N LEU A 251 -17.19 -4.40 -19.71
CA LEU A 251 -17.22 -5.22 -20.92
C LEU A 251 -18.57 -5.93 -21.01
N ASP A 252 -19.31 -5.66 -22.06
CA ASP A 252 -20.54 -6.38 -22.36
C ASP A 252 -20.24 -7.61 -23.20
N HIS A 253 -20.54 -8.79 -22.65
CA HIS A 253 -20.40 -10.06 -23.35
C HIS A 253 -21.66 -10.90 -23.17
N ALA A 254 -22.29 -11.27 -24.29
CA ALA A 254 -23.51 -12.09 -24.30
C ALA A 254 -24.62 -11.58 -23.35
N GLY A 255 -24.84 -10.26 -23.33
CA GLY A 255 -25.85 -9.61 -22.47
C GLY A 255 -25.48 -9.54 -20.98
N LYS A 256 -24.26 -9.93 -20.60
CA LYS A 256 -23.73 -9.77 -19.25
C LYS A 256 -22.66 -8.69 -19.23
N SER A 257 -22.88 -7.66 -18.42
CA SER A 257 -21.90 -6.62 -18.15
C SER A 257 -20.89 -7.14 -17.11
N THR A 258 -19.61 -7.15 -17.48
CA THR A 258 -18.51 -7.64 -16.63
C THR A 258 -17.55 -6.51 -16.30
N PRO A 259 -17.09 -6.40 -15.03
CA PRO A 259 -16.18 -5.34 -14.65
C PRO A 259 -14.85 -5.40 -15.40
N ARG A 260 -14.46 -4.30 -16.04
CA ARG A 260 -13.14 -4.15 -16.68
C ARG A 260 -12.16 -3.56 -15.65
N TRP A 261 -11.16 -4.34 -15.29
CA TRP A 261 -10.09 -3.91 -14.36
C TRP A 261 -8.88 -3.45 -15.18
N LEU A 262 -8.55 -2.17 -15.06
CA LEU A 262 -7.47 -1.53 -15.79
C LEU A 262 -6.27 -1.26 -14.89
N THR A 263 -5.07 -1.46 -15.43
CA THR A 263 -3.81 -1.25 -14.71
C THR A 263 -3.67 0.21 -14.30
N VAL A 264 -3.23 0.44 -13.06
CA VAL A 264 -3.00 1.78 -12.52
C VAL A 264 -1.53 1.97 -12.20
N ARG A 265 -0.91 3.00 -12.78
CA ARG A 265 0.43 3.46 -12.42
C ARG A 265 0.36 4.64 -11.48
N THR A 266 1.19 4.63 -10.43
CA THR A 266 1.26 5.71 -9.46
C THR A 266 2.55 5.66 -8.65
N GLY A 267 3.19 6.80 -8.43
CA GLY A 267 4.31 6.94 -7.49
C GLY A 267 3.87 7.07 -6.02
N THR A 268 2.57 7.10 -5.73
CA THR A 268 2.06 7.49 -4.39
C THR A 268 1.97 6.36 -3.37
N THR A 269 2.23 5.12 -3.76
CA THR A 269 1.99 3.95 -2.91
C THR A 269 3.21 3.08 -2.64
N GLY A 270 4.35 3.36 -3.29
CA GLY A 270 5.55 2.51 -3.22
C GLY A 270 5.27 1.12 -3.76
N ILE A 271 4.98 1.02 -5.06
CA ILE A 271 4.89 -0.28 -5.73
C ILE A 271 6.32 -0.81 -5.84
N GLU A 272 6.55 -2.02 -5.34
CA GLU A 272 7.86 -2.66 -5.31
C GLU A 272 7.72 -4.15 -5.62
N GLU A 273 8.85 -4.77 -5.98
CA GLU A 273 8.91 -6.20 -6.22
C GLU A 273 8.62 -7.02 -4.93
N PRO A 274 8.06 -8.24 -5.07
CA PRO A 274 7.81 -9.13 -3.94
C PRO A 274 9.08 -9.42 -3.14
N THR A 275 9.02 -9.26 -1.82
CA THR A 275 10.11 -9.63 -0.90
C THR A 275 9.73 -10.81 0.00
N TRP A 276 8.46 -11.22 0.01
CA TRP A 276 7.98 -12.31 0.83
C TRP A 276 8.60 -13.66 0.45
N THR A 277 9.09 -14.38 1.46
CA THR A 277 9.70 -15.69 1.31
C THR A 277 9.08 -16.72 2.25
N SER A 278 9.42 -17.99 2.05
CA SER A 278 9.04 -19.09 2.95
C SER A 278 9.61 -18.97 4.36
N ARG A 279 10.51 -18.02 4.64
CA ARG A 279 11.04 -17.74 5.98
C ARG A 279 10.19 -16.72 6.76
N ASN A 280 9.41 -15.90 6.07
CA ASN A 280 8.54 -14.92 6.72
C ASN A 280 7.44 -15.63 7.50
N ARG A 281 7.13 -15.11 8.69
CA ARG A 281 6.12 -15.67 9.59
C ARG A 281 5.24 -14.54 10.10
N PHE A 282 3.95 -14.83 10.23
CA PHE A 282 3.01 -13.92 10.87
C PHE A 282 2.81 -14.30 12.33
N LEU A 283 2.77 -13.30 13.20
CA LEU A 283 2.36 -13.45 14.61
C LEU A 283 0.92 -13.95 14.69
N PHE A 284 0.07 -13.52 13.76
CA PHE A 284 -1.32 -13.97 13.61
C PHE A 284 -1.76 -13.89 12.13
N THR A 285 -2.64 -14.79 11.72
CA THR A 285 -3.17 -14.91 10.35
C THR A 285 -4.64 -14.54 10.30
N TYR A 286 -5.24 -14.53 9.10
CA TYR A 286 -6.69 -14.31 8.95
C TYR A 286 -7.52 -15.35 9.72
N ALA A 287 -7.04 -16.59 9.82
CA ALA A 287 -7.72 -17.65 10.58
C ALA A 287 -7.85 -17.33 12.07
N ASP A 288 -6.95 -16.52 12.64
CA ASP A 288 -6.99 -16.15 14.06
C ASP A 288 -7.96 -14.99 14.34
N VAL A 289 -8.22 -14.12 13.35
CA VAL A 289 -8.94 -12.83 13.55
C VAL A 289 -10.27 -12.75 12.81
N GLY A 290 -10.36 -13.40 11.65
CA GLY A 290 -11.46 -13.33 10.71
C GLY A 290 -11.86 -11.89 10.31
N ARG A 291 -13.03 -11.80 9.68
CA ARG A 291 -13.64 -10.52 9.26
C ARG A 291 -13.84 -9.53 10.42
N VAL A 292 -14.18 -10.03 11.60
CA VAL A 292 -14.44 -9.18 12.78
C VAL A 292 -13.14 -8.51 13.24
N GLY A 293 -12.04 -9.26 13.32
CA GLY A 293 -10.76 -8.69 13.72
C GLY A 293 -10.19 -7.72 12.69
N VAL A 294 -10.35 -7.97 11.38
CA VAL A 294 -10.00 -6.97 10.35
C VAL A 294 -10.83 -5.69 10.51
N SER A 295 -12.13 -5.81 10.80
CA SER A 295 -12.98 -4.64 11.06
C SER A 295 -12.55 -3.87 12.33
N ARG A 296 -12.04 -4.56 13.35
CA ARG A 296 -11.44 -3.92 14.55
C ARG A 296 -10.14 -3.21 14.18
N TRP A 297 -9.28 -3.82 13.37
CA TRP A 297 -8.07 -3.18 12.87
C TRP A 297 -8.34 -1.88 12.12
N LEU A 298 -9.33 -1.86 11.21
CA LEU A 298 -9.70 -0.62 10.50
C LEU A 298 -10.16 0.50 11.47
N LYS A 299 -10.75 0.14 12.62
CA LYS A 299 -11.09 1.11 13.67
C LYS A 299 -9.84 1.56 14.45
N ILE A 300 -8.92 0.64 14.75
CA ILE A 300 -7.63 0.96 15.39
C ILE A 300 -6.86 1.96 14.52
N MET A 301 -6.75 1.72 13.22
CA MET A 301 -6.06 2.64 12.29
C MET A 301 -6.63 4.06 12.32
N LYS A 302 -7.94 4.23 12.54
CA LYS A 302 -8.59 5.54 12.65
C LYS A 302 -8.45 6.17 14.04
N GLY A 303 -8.69 5.39 15.10
CA GLY A 303 -8.67 5.90 16.47
C GLY A 303 -7.26 6.13 17.03
N TYR A 304 -6.29 5.35 16.56
CA TYR A 304 -4.91 5.33 17.05
C TYR A 304 -3.91 5.79 16.00
N GLU A 305 -4.36 6.50 14.96
CA GLU A 305 -3.55 6.89 13.80
C GLU A 305 -2.20 7.53 14.18
N ARG A 306 -2.23 8.45 15.15
CA ARG A 306 -1.04 9.17 15.65
C ARG A 306 0.02 8.26 16.26
N GLY A 307 -0.35 7.05 16.69
CA GLY A 307 0.57 6.09 17.28
C GLY A 307 0.88 4.90 16.36
N VAL A 308 -0.11 4.42 15.60
CA VAL A 308 0.09 3.29 14.68
C VAL A 308 0.91 3.68 13.46
N ARG A 309 0.74 4.88 12.89
CA ARG A 309 1.59 5.33 11.78
C ARG A 309 3.07 5.35 12.15
N PRO A 310 3.50 5.97 13.28
CA PRO A 310 4.89 5.89 13.70
C PRO A 310 5.40 4.47 13.92
N LEU A 311 4.58 3.58 14.49
CA LEU A 311 4.93 2.16 14.68
C LEU A 311 5.23 1.47 13.34
N VAL A 312 4.38 1.64 12.33
CA VAL A 312 4.57 1.00 11.02
C VAL A 312 5.75 1.62 10.27
N HIS A 313 5.93 2.94 10.35
CA HIS A 313 7.05 3.65 9.72
C HIS A 313 8.42 3.27 10.32
N LEU A 314 8.49 2.63 11.49
CA LEU A 314 9.76 2.08 11.99
C LEU A 314 10.41 1.12 10.98
N LEU A 315 9.61 0.39 10.22
CA LEU A 315 10.10 -0.54 9.20
C LEU A 315 10.76 0.19 8.00
N GLU A 316 10.41 1.46 7.79
CA GLU A 316 10.90 2.30 6.69
C GLU A 316 12.13 3.14 7.08
N LEU A 317 12.48 3.20 8.37
CA LEU A 317 13.66 3.92 8.89
C LEU A 317 14.98 3.17 8.64
N LYS A 318 15.19 2.76 7.38
CA LYS A 318 16.44 2.14 6.96
C LYS A 318 17.60 3.08 7.22
N ASP A 319 18.70 2.53 7.74
CA ASP A 319 19.95 3.24 8.04
C ASP A 319 19.84 4.37 9.09
N ALA A 320 18.69 4.52 9.76
CA ALA A 320 18.54 5.49 10.84
C ALA A 320 19.28 5.05 12.11
N THR A 321 19.68 6.02 12.92
CA THR A 321 20.38 5.74 14.20
C THR A 321 19.46 5.02 15.19
N ILE A 322 20.06 4.37 16.20
CA ILE A 322 19.28 3.72 17.26
C ILE A 322 18.40 4.71 18.03
N ASP A 323 18.85 5.95 18.15
CA ASP A 323 18.13 7.03 18.81
C ASP A 323 16.92 7.49 17.99
N ALA A 324 17.04 7.53 16.66
CA ALA A 324 15.90 7.80 15.78
C ALA A 324 14.83 6.70 15.89
N HIS A 325 15.23 5.43 15.93
CA HIS A 325 14.30 4.32 16.17
C HIS A 325 13.63 4.40 17.54
N MET A 326 14.40 4.69 18.60
CA MET A 326 13.87 4.86 19.96
C MET A 326 12.89 6.03 20.06
N ALA A 327 13.22 7.17 19.42
CA ALA A 327 12.35 8.34 19.39
C ALA A 327 11.03 8.03 18.68
N GLN A 328 11.09 7.41 17.50
CA GLN A 328 9.91 7.04 16.71
C GLN A 328 9.00 6.05 17.45
N LEU A 329 9.59 5.00 18.05
CA LEU A 329 8.83 4.04 18.85
C LEU A 329 8.26 4.69 20.13
N GLY A 330 9.00 5.59 20.77
CA GLY A 330 8.52 6.35 21.92
C GLY A 330 7.29 7.19 21.59
N ILE A 331 7.25 7.86 20.43
CA ILE A 331 6.07 8.58 19.92
C ILE A 331 4.89 7.61 19.74
N ALA A 332 5.14 6.43 19.15
CA ALA A 332 4.11 5.40 18.96
C ALA A 332 3.50 4.96 20.30
N VAL A 333 4.35 4.57 21.26
CA VAL A 333 3.94 4.11 22.60
C VAL A 333 3.20 5.21 23.36
N GLU A 334 3.68 6.45 23.29
CA GLU A 334 3.05 7.58 23.97
C GLU A 334 1.63 7.84 23.44
N ALA A 335 1.47 7.89 22.11
CA ALA A 335 0.19 8.15 21.48
C ALA A 335 -0.80 6.97 21.65
N ILE A 336 -0.35 5.72 21.50
CA ILE A 336 -1.19 4.54 21.71
C ILE A 336 -1.62 4.45 23.17
N GLY A 337 -0.68 4.61 24.11
CA GLY A 337 -0.97 4.55 25.54
C GLY A 337 -1.91 5.66 26.00
N TYR A 338 -1.77 6.88 25.45
CA TYR A 338 -2.71 7.98 25.69
C TYR A 338 -4.14 7.63 25.25
N GLN A 339 -4.31 7.18 24.01
CA GLN A 339 -5.64 6.85 23.48
C GLN A 339 -6.24 5.63 24.19
N SER A 340 -5.43 4.63 24.53
CA SER A 340 -5.88 3.44 25.27
C SER A 340 -6.42 3.78 26.66
N LEU A 341 -5.80 4.74 27.35
CA LEU A 341 -6.30 5.23 28.63
C LEU A 341 -7.65 5.97 28.49
N ILE A 342 -7.84 6.72 27.41
CA ILE A 342 -9.14 7.36 27.12
C ILE A 342 -10.20 6.28 26.89
N ASP A 343 -9.88 5.27 26.08
CA ASP A 343 -10.78 4.16 25.79
C ASP A 343 -11.09 3.33 27.06
N SER A 344 -10.20 3.31 28.06
CA SER A 344 -10.43 2.72 29.38
C SER A 344 -11.23 3.62 30.34
N GLY A 345 -11.72 4.77 29.87
CA GLY A 345 -12.62 5.66 30.62
C GLY A 345 -11.96 6.88 31.27
N LEU A 346 -10.67 7.15 31.04
CA LEU A 346 -10.05 8.38 31.54
C LEU A 346 -10.45 9.59 30.69
N THR A 347 -10.57 10.76 31.32
CA THR A 347 -10.72 12.01 30.58
C THR A 347 -9.42 12.36 29.83
N PRO A 348 -9.49 13.13 28.72
CA PRO A 348 -8.30 13.57 28.00
C PRO A 348 -7.24 14.25 28.88
N GLY A 349 -7.67 15.06 29.86
CA GLY A 349 -6.77 15.71 30.81
C GLY A 349 -6.08 14.72 31.76
N ALA A 350 -6.84 13.74 32.29
CA ALA A 350 -6.29 12.72 33.16
C ALA A 350 -5.31 11.79 32.43
N ALA A 351 -5.62 11.40 31.19
CA ALA A 351 -4.72 10.62 30.34
C ALA A 351 -3.46 11.40 29.94
N ASN A 352 -3.58 12.71 29.69
CA ASN A 352 -2.44 13.58 29.40
C ASN A 352 -1.48 13.69 30.59
N GLY A 353 -2.01 13.74 31.82
CA GLY A 353 -1.23 13.80 33.05
C GLY A 353 -0.45 12.52 33.40
N LYS A 354 -0.69 11.39 32.70
CA LYS A 354 0.05 10.14 32.93
C LYS A 354 1.47 10.21 32.37
N LYS A 355 2.45 9.76 33.18
CA LYS A 355 3.85 9.58 32.75
C LYS A 355 3.96 8.40 31.78
N LEU A 356 5.02 8.37 30.97
CA LEU A 356 5.23 7.33 29.96
C LEU A 356 5.22 5.90 30.54
N HIS A 357 5.94 5.64 31.64
CA HIS A 357 5.92 4.31 32.28
C HIS A 357 4.50 3.89 32.73
N GLN A 358 3.64 4.83 33.12
CA GLN A 358 2.24 4.53 33.50
C GLN A 358 1.41 4.14 32.28
N ARG A 359 1.65 4.78 31.13
CA ARG A 359 1.05 4.41 29.85
C ARG A 359 1.51 3.02 29.41
N ILE A 360 2.80 2.72 29.57
CA ILE A 360 3.36 1.39 29.26
C ILE A 360 2.77 0.32 30.18
N ASN A 361 2.71 0.55 31.50
CA ASN A 361 2.09 -0.38 32.44
C ASN A 361 0.62 -0.68 32.09
N HIS A 362 -0.13 0.34 31.66
CA HIS A 362 -1.48 0.14 31.17
C HIS A 362 -1.50 -0.79 29.94
N LEU A 363 -0.68 -0.52 28.93
CA LEU A 363 -0.59 -1.37 27.74
C LEU A 363 -0.15 -2.81 28.06
N LEU A 364 0.83 -2.98 28.97
CA LEU A 364 1.30 -4.28 29.43
C LEU A 364 0.18 -5.10 30.08
N SER A 365 -0.68 -4.45 30.88
CA SER A 365 -1.83 -5.11 31.49
C SER A 365 -2.86 -5.64 30.48
N GLU A 366 -2.93 -5.03 29.29
CA GLU A 366 -3.83 -5.47 28.22
C GLU A 366 -3.27 -6.64 27.40
N VAL A 367 -1.97 -6.91 27.51
CA VAL A 367 -1.26 -7.98 26.77
C VAL A 367 -0.67 -9.04 27.69
N ASP A 368 -1.17 -9.13 28.92
CA ASP A 368 -0.67 -10.08 29.89
C ASP A 368 -0.75 -11.52 29.36
N GLY A 369 0.31 -12.30 29.62
CA GLY A 369 0.47 -13.65 29.11
C GLY A 369 0.75 -13.79 27.61
N ALA A 370 0.86 -12.71 26.83
CA ALA A 370 1.16 -12.77 25.38
C ALA A 370 2.65 -12.52 25.03
N LEU A 371 3.40 -11.88 25.92
CA LEU A 371 4.76 -11.41 25.64
C LEU A 371 5.84 -12.49 25.85
N PRO A 372 6.95 -12.47 25.08
CA PRO A 372 8.04 -13.44 25.18
C PRO A 372 9.15 -13.00 26.15
N PHE A 373 8.95 -11.94 26.91
CA PHE A 373 9.95 -11.36 27.81
C PHE A 373 9.33 -10.98 29.16
N SER A 374 10.17 -10.80 30.17
CA SER A 374 9.74 -10.37 31.50
C SER A 374 9.34 -8.89 31.49
N THR A 375 8.17 -8.57 32.03
CA THR A 375 7.60 -7.22 32.04
C THR A 375 7.92 -6.42 33.31
N THR A 376 8.61 -7.02 34.29
CA THR A 376 8.77 -6.48 35.66
C THR A 376 9.33 -5.07 35.70
N THR A 377 10.40 -4.78 34.95
CA THR A 377 11.08 -3.47 34.93
C THR A 377 10.87 -2.70 33.64
N PHE A 378 10.32 -3.36 32.61
CA PHE A 378 10.29 -2.88 31.23
C PHE A 378 9.71 -1.47 31.07
N ALA A 379 8.63 -1.14 31.80
CA ALA A 379 8.00 0.17 31.69
C ALA A 379 8.92 1.34 32.13
N ASN A 380 9.75 1.12 33.14
CA ASN A 380 10.74 2.10 33.58
C ASN A 380 11.93 2.11 32.60
N ASP A 381 12.46 0.94 32.25
CA ASP A 381 13.64 0.80 31.41
C ASP A 381 13.43 1.42 30.01
N PHE A 382 12.25 1.19 29.42
CA PHE A 382 11.85 1.82 28.16
C PHE A 382 11.71 3.33 28.30
N ALA A 383 11.06 3.80 29.38
CA ALA A 383 10.86 5.23 29.61
C ALA A 383 12.19 5.96 29.79
N ASP A 384 13.16 5.37 30.50
CA ASP A 384 14.50 5.93 30.66
C ASP A 384 15.25 5.98 29.34
N SER A 385 15.13 4.94 28.51
CA SER A 385 15.75 4.92 27.18
C SER A 385 15.20 5.99 26.26
N TYR A 386 13.89 6.15 26.20
CA TYR A 386 13.26 7.23 25.43
C TYR A 386 13.64 8.61 25.98
N ASN A 387 13.62 8.78 27.30
CA ASN A 387 13.99 10.06 27.93
C ASN A 387 15.46 10.41 27.72
N SER A 388 16.37 9.42 27.64
CA SER A 388 17.79 9.64 27.34
C SER A 388 18.03 10.21 25.93
N VAL A 389 17.11 9.95 25.00
CA VAL A 389 17.13 10.53 23.63
C VAL A 389 16.45 11.90 23.61
N LYS A 390 15.31 12.03 24.30
CA LYS A 390 14.46 13.22 24.27
C LYS A 390 15.00 14.40 25.09
N HIS A 391 15.71 14.12 26.18
CA HIS A 391 16.08 15.12 27.19
C HIS A 391 17.59 15.12 27.44
N ALA A 392 18.27 16.20 27.06
CA ALA A 392 19.73 16.35 27.19
C ALA A 392 20.24 16.30 28.65
N ASN A 393 19.37 16.50 29.64
CA ASN A 393 19.72 16.45 31.06
C ASN A 393 19.51 15.07 31.71
N ARG A 394 19.24 14.03 30.91
CA ARG A 394 19.06 12.66 31.39
C ARG A 394 20.31 11.84 31.12
N ALA A 395 20.55 10.84 31.98
CA ALA A 395 21.65 9.91 31.80
C ALA A 395 21.50 9.17 30.47
N GLU A 396 22.60 9.04 29.75
CA GLU A 396 22.62 8.31 28.49
C GLU A 396 22.43 6.81 28.73
N VAL A 397 21.54 6.19 27.95
CA VAL A 397 21.39 4.73 27.92
C VAL A 397 22.18 4.18 26.74
N LEU A 398 22.96 3.13 27.01
CA LEU A 398 23.83 2.50 26.01
C LEU A 398 23.03 2.02 24.77
N PRO A 399 23.59 2.15 23.55
CA PRO A 399 22.93 1.72 22.31
C PRO A 399 22.43 0.26 22.30
N ALA A 400 23.20 -0.68 22.88
CA ALA A 400 22.82 -2.08 22.96
C ALA A 400 21.56 -2.30 23.81
N VAL A 401 21.44 -1.55 24.91
CA VAL A 401 20.26 -1.58 25.81
C VAL A 401 19.05 -0.97 25.12
N LYS A 402 19.21 0.18 24.44
CA LYS A 402 18.15 0.80 23.62
C LYS A 402 17.62 -0.17 22.56
N ARG A 403 18.49 -0.93 21.90
CA ARG A 403 18.11 -1.92 20.89
C ARG A 403 17.19 -3.00 21.46
N GLU A 404 17.50 -3.51 22.65
CA GLU A 404 16.65 -4.50 23.31
C GLU A 404 15.30 -3.90 23.72
N HIS A 405 15.28 -2.69 24.26
CA HIS A 405 14.03 -2.01 24.60
C HIS A 405 13.17 -1.68 23.36
N ILE A 406 13.78 -1.36 22.21
CA ILE A 406 13.07 -1.21 20.94
C ILE A 406 12.41 -2.53 20.56
N ARG A 407 13.18 -3.64 20.58
CA ARG A 407 12.68 -4.97 20.25
C ARG A 407 11.48 -5.34 21.14
N GLN A 408 11.60 -5.15 22.45
CA GLN A 408 10.53 -5.43 23.42
C GLN A 408 9.32 -4.50 23.25
N GLY A 409 9.53 -3.21 22.98
CA GLY A 409 8.44 -2.24 22.74
C GLY A 409 7.66 -2.55 21.46
N VAL A 410 8.36 -2.96 20.39
CA VAL A 410 7.72 -3.49 19.18
C VAL A 410 6.90 -4.74 19.50
N GLN A 411 7.45 -5.69 20.25
CA GLN A 411 6.72 -6.90 20.65
C GLN A 411 5.47 -6.55 21.48
N MET A 412 5.56 -5.62 22.42
CA MET A 412 4.42 -5.13 23.20
C MET A 412 3.32 -4.56 22.30
N LEU A 413 3.65 -3.64 21.38
CA LEU A 413 2.64 -3.01 20.52
C LEU A 413 2.05 -3.99 19.50
N ARG A 414 2.84 -4.92 18.95
CA ARG A 414 2.32 -5.98 18.07
C ARG A 414 1.37 -6.92 18.81
N ALA A 415 1.71 -7.32 20.04
CA ALA A 415 0.83 -8.11 20.88
C ALA A 415 -0.47 -7.35 21.18
N TRP A 416 -0.36 -6.06 21.50
CA TRP A 416 -1.50 -5.20 21.78
C TRP A 416 -2.45 -5.13 20.60
N VAL A 417 -1.94 -4.92 19.38
CA VAL A 417 -2.76 -4.96 18.15
C VAL A 417 -3.43 -6.32 17.99
N ALA A 418 -2.69 -7.42 18.13
CA ALA A 418 -3.24 -8.77 17.99
C ALA A 418 -4.40 -9.04 18.97
N ILE A 419 -4.21 -8.70 20.25
CA ILE A 419 -5.23 -8.85 21.30
C ILE A 419 -6.45 -7.98 21.02
N LYS A 420 -6.27 -6.70 20.65
CA LYS A 420 -7.38 -5.79 20.28
C LYS A 420 -8.13 -6.25 19.03
N MET A 421 -7.48 -7.00 18.14
CA MET A 421 -8.14 -7.65 17.01
C MET A 421 -8.91 -8.91 17.41
N GLY A 422 -8.61 -9.51 18.56
CA GLY A 422 -9.29 -10.70 19.10
C GLY A 422 -8.49 -12.00 19.04
N VAL A 423 -7.19 -11.93 18.73
CA VAL A 423 -6.30 -13.09 18.81
C VAL A 423 -6.18 -13.52 20.27
N LYS A 424 -6.13 -14.83 20.54
CA LYS A 424 -5.90 -15.34 21.90
C LYS A 424 -4.46 -15.08 22.34
N ALA A 425 -4.24 -14.66 23.58
CA ALA A 425 -2.90 -14.43 24.13
C ALA A 425 -1.97 -15.65 24.02
N SER A 426 -2.51 -16.86 24.21
CA SER A 426 -1.75 -18.11 24.05
C SER A 426 -1.24 -18.34 22.63
N VAL A 427 -1.97 -17.89 21.61
CA VAL A 427 -1.53 -17.95 20.21
C VAL A 427 -0.38 -16.98 19.97
N VAL A 428 -0.51 -15.74 20.46
CA VAL A 428 0.54 -14.72 20.34
C VAL A 428 1.83 -15.18 21.02
N LYS A 429 1.74 -15.73 22.25
CA LYS A 429 2.89 -16.18 23.04
C LYS A 429 3.77 -17.22 22.33
N THR A 430 3.19 -18.04 21.44
CA THR A 430 3.87 -19.18 20.82
C THR A 430 4.48 -18.87 19.44
N ARG A 431 4.35 -17.64 18.92
CA ARG A 431 4.66 -17.30 17.51
C ARG A 431 5.61 -16.10 17.36
N TRP A 432 6.51 -15.90 18.31
CA TRP A 432 7.51 -14.82 18.30
C TRP A 432 8.73 -15.09 17.45
#